data_AF-A0A419IVG4-F1
#
_entry.id   AF-A0A419IVG4-F1
#
_cell.length_a   1.000
_cell.length_b   1.000
_cell.length_c   1.000
_cell.angle_alpha   90.00
_cell.angle_beta   90.00
_cell.angle_gamma   90.00
#
_symmetry.space_group_name_H-M   'P 1'
#
loop_
_entity.id
_entity.type
_entity.pdbx_description
1 polymer ?
#
loop_
_entity_poly.entity_id
_entity_poly.type
_entity_poly.pdbx_seq_one_letter_code
_entity_poly.pdbx_strand_id
1 'polypeptide(L)'
;MDLDIAIHRGETEKPLVIFIHGLGMDKNFWVNPLETKIFAKNIPLKVFAAARPRPASLKSGKKLTIGSVPKKIDNLWSALRDKGFNLLCWSQRRPVGPVNVAVEELEEIIQKAGSLFPHQPLALIGHSRGGLVARKFMETDVTGISALITLSSPHKGSSLSKIGKRLSPLSAFLKGVLPKDTHGTVSGVLKNVTDLLEGSALKELMPGSDFFRDLRDAPVEGIKYLSFGGTKTELLTLYKWKRQGDALYPEPMLVIPDSLISVLPASVIPDELCPGKGDFMVTAESAVLPWADRHYDLNVNHISIMWNKTVINRVIEVLDGM
;
A
#
# COMPACT_ATOMS: atom_id res chain seq x y z
N MET A 1 18.59 -10.47 -17.55
CA MET A 1 18.80 -10.23 -16.11
C MET A 1 17.65 -10.89 -15.39
N ASP A 2 17.94 -11.83 -14.50
CA ASP A 2 16.91 -12.56 -13.76
C ASP A 2 16.09 -11.62 -12.86
N LEU A 3 14.81 -11.91 -12.71
CA LEU A 3 13.95 -11.18 -11.78
C LEU A 3 14.39 -11.44 -10.33
N ASP A 4 14.39 -10.38 -9.53
CA ASP A 4 14.67 -10.45 -8.10
C ASP A 4 13.45 -11.02 -7.35
N ILE A 5 13.42 -12.33 -7.15
CA ILE A 5 12.27 -13.09 -6.65
C ILE A 5 12.50 -13.48 -5.17
N ALA A 6 11.41 -13.58 -4.40
CA ALA A 6 11.38 -14.32 -3.14
C ALA A 6 10.34 -15.45 -3.25
N ILE A 7 10.73 -16.64 -2.77
CA ILE A 7 9.91 -17.85 -2.81
C ILE A 7 9.85 -18.44 -1.40
N HIS A 8 8.66 -18.84 -0.98
CA HIS A 8 8.46 -19.71 0.17
C HIS A 8 7.72 -20.97 -0.30
N ARG A 9 8.29 -22.14 0.02
CA ARG A 9 7.65 -23.44 -0.20
C ARG A 9 6.95 -23.86 1.08
N GLY A 10 5.65 -23.98 0.99
CA GLY A 10 4.77 -24.45 2.05
C GLY A 10 4.36 -25.91 1.82
N GLU A 11 3.14 -26.23 2.21
CA GLU A 11 2.51 -27.54 2.06
C GLU A 11 2.12 -27.80 0.59
N THR A 12 2.18 -29.05 0.14
CA THR A 12 1.89 -29.42 -1.27
C THR A 12 0.43 -29.16 -1.66
N GLU A 13 -0.49 -29.32 -0.71
CA GLU A 13 -1.94 -29.16 -0.93
C GLU A 13 -2.38 -27.70 -0.91
N LYS A 14 -1.51 -26.77 -0.48
CA LYS A 14 -1.85 -25.35 -0.40
C LYS A 14 -1.65 -24.67 -1.76
N PRO A 15 -2.54 -23.73 -2.14
CA PRO A 15 -2.37 -22.96 -3.36
C PRO A 15 -1.08 -22.15 -3.35
N LEU A 16 -0.60 -21.79 -4.55
CA LEU A 16 0.45 -20.82 -4.73
C LEU A 16 -0.13 -19.40 -4.77
N VAL A 17 0.40 -18.53 -3.93
CA VAL A 17 0.01 -17.13 -3.84
C VAL A 17 1.12 -16.25 -4.40
N ILE A 18 0.80 -15.51 -5.46
CA ILE A 18 1.70 -14.56 -6.11
C ILE A 18 1.34 -13.15 -5.67
N PHE A 19 2.27 -12.49 -4.98
CA PHE A 19 2.10 -11.12 -4.49
C PHE A 19 2.71 -10.10 -5.43
N ILE A 20 1.94 -9.05 -5.73
CA ILE A 20 2.29 -7.99 -6.68
C ILE A 20 2.26 -6.65 -5.95
N HIS A 21 3.44 -6.03 -5.78
CA HIS A 21 3.56 -4.77 -5.06
C HIS A 21 3.14 -3.55 -5.91
N GLY A 22 2.90 -2.42 -5.23
CA GLY A 22 2.53 -1.15 -5.84
C GLY A 22 3.70 -0.35 -6.45
N LEU A 23 3.38 0.87 -6.86
CA LEU A 23 4.30 1.84 -7.46
C LEU A 23 5.45 2.22 -6.50
N GLY A 24 6.69 2.18 -7.00
CA GLY A 24 7.87 2.68 -6.30
C GLY A 24 8.30 1.85 -5.09
N MET A 25 7.92 0.57 -5.05
CA MET A 25 8.22 -0.41 -4.00
C MET A 25 9.10 -1.56 -4.54
N ASP A 26 9.39 -2.54 -3.69
CA ASP A 26 10.11 -3.78 -4.02
C ASP A 26 9.49 -4.99 -3.28
N LYS A 27 10.05 -6.19 -3.49
CA LYS A 27 9.55 -7.42 -2.85
C LYS A 27 9.51 -7.37 -1.33
N ASN A 28 10.37 -6.55 -0.70
CA ASN A 28 10.41 -6.44 0.76
C ASN A 28 9.16 -5.76 1.31
N PHE A 29 8.37 -5.07 0.49
CA PHE A 29 7.02 -4.65 0.86
C PHE A 29 6.19 -5.81 1.41
N TRP A 30 6.39 -7.03 0.88
CA TRP A 30 5.75 -8.24 1.37
C TRP A 30 6.62 -8.99 2.38
N VAL A 31 7.89 -9.26 2.04
CA VAL A 31 8.74 -10.18 2.82
C VAL A 31 9.20 -9.58 4.14
N ASN A 32 9.61 -8.31 4.13
CA ASN A 32 10.14 -7.61 5.30
C ASN A 32 9.86 -6.10 5.18
N PRO A 33 8.64 -5.64 5.54
CA PRO A 33 8.24 -4.26 5.30
C PRO A 33 9.09 -3.23 6.06
N LEU A 34 9.86 -3.63 7.07
CA LEU A 34 10.75 -2.71 7.79
C LEU A 34 12.04 -2.38 7.01
N GLU A 35 12.40 -3.19 6.02
CA GLU A 35 13.57 -2.99 5.15
C GLU A 35 13.23 -2.31 3.83
N THR A 36 11.94 -2.29 3.44
CA THR A 36 11.52 -1.61 2.22
C THR A 36 11.51 -0.09 2.38
N LYS A 37 11.65 0.57 1.25
CA LYS A 37 11.46 2.01 1.11
C LYS A 37 10.37 2.26 0.08
N ILE A 38 9.41 3.11 0.42
CA ILE A 38 8.35 3.53 -0.48
C ILE A 38 8.69 4.84 -1.18
N PHE A 39 7.87 5.20 -2.17
CA PHE A 39 8.00 6.42 -2.97
C PHE A 39 9.35 6.52 -3.68
N ALA A 40 9.60 5.56 -4.57
CA ALA A 40 10.84 5.46 -5.33
C ALA A 40 12.09 5.32 -4.43
N LYS A 41 11.96 4.50 -3.38
CA LYS A 41 13.03 4.17 -2.42
C LYS A 41 13.53 5.34 -1.56
N ASN A 42 12.73 6.38 -1.36
CA ASN A 42 13.14 7.57 -0.62
C ASN A 42 12.70 7.60 0.85
N ILE A 43 11.60 6.92 1.21
CA ILE A 43 11.09 6.91 2.59
C ILE A 43 11.04 5.48 3.15
N PRO A 44 11.70 5.20 4.29
CA PRO A 44 11.55 3.92 4.98
C PRO A 44 10.09 3.66 5.38
N LEU A 45 9.52 2.52 4.97
CA LEU A 45 8.12 2.21 5.26
C LEU A 45 7.82 2.17 6.76
N LYS A 46 8.81 1.77 7.57
CA LYS A 46 8.72 1.72 9.04
C LYS A 46 8.23 3.01 9.70
N VAL A 47 8.37 4.16 9.05
CA VAL A 47 7.82 5.45 9.52
C VAL A 47 6.29 5.41 9.56
N PHE A 48 5.65 4.80 8.55
CA PHE A 48 4.19 4.65 8.44
C PHE A 48 3.62 3.51 9.29
N ALA A 49 4.48 2.63 9.79
CA ALA A 49 4.12 1.58 10.73
C ALA A 49 4.20 2.04 12.20
N ALA A 50 4.63 3.29 12.45
CA ALA A 50 4.80 3.79 13.80
C ALA A 50 3.45 3.86 14.53
N ALA A 51 3.36 3.21 15.69
CA ALA A 51 2.19 3.27 16.55
C ALA A 51 2.29 4.44 17.54
N ARG A 52 1.13 4.89 18.05
CA ARG A 52 1.10 5.84 19.16
C ARG A 52 1.99 5.32 20.31
N PRO A 53 2.96 6.10 20.78
CA PRO A 53 3.86 5.64 21.81
C PRO A 53 3.12 5.55 23.15
N ARG A 54 3.58 4.69 24.06
CA ARG A 54 3.01 4.58 25.42
C ARG A 54 3.58 5.68 26.33
N PRO A 55 2.87 6.09 27.40
CA PRO A 55 3.43 6.99 28.40
C PRO A 55 4.80 6.47 28.89
N ALA A 56 5.74 7.38 29.08
CA ALA A 56 7.12 7.07 29.45
C ALA A 56 7.54 7.81 30.72
N SER A 57 8.52 7.26 31.45
CA SER A 57 9.16 7.98 32.55
C SER A 57 10.10 9.06 32.01
N LEU A 58 10.42 10.05 32.85
CA LEU A 58 11.18 11.30 32.57
C LEU A 58 12.55 11.17 31.85
N LYS A 59 13.01 9.97 31.47
CA LYS A 59 14.34 9.72 30.90
C LYS A 59 14.50 10.11 29.42
N SER A 60 13.44 10.52 28.73
CA SER A 60 13.52 10.90 27.31
C SER A 60 13.90 12.37 27.13
N GLY A 61 15.14 12.65 26.73
CA GLY A 61 15.58 13.99 26.33
C GLY A 61 14.95 14.51 25.03
N LYS A 62 14.24 13.66 24.27
CA LYS A 62 13.56 14.07 23.02
C LYS A 62 12.16 14.61 23.33
N LYS A 63 11.88 15.84 22.92
CA LYS A 63 10.57 16.50 23.08
C LYS A 63 9.52 16.04 22.07
N LEU A 64 9.96 15.50 20.93
CA LEU A 64 9.12 15.05 19.82
C LEU A 64 9.40 13.60 19.42
N THR A 65 8.38 12.92 18.88
CA THR A 65 8.51 11.56 18.34
C THR A 65 7.45 11.30 17.28
N ILE A 66 7.74 10.46 16.29
CA ILE A 66 6.74 9.94 15.33
C ILE A 66 5.98 8.72 15.88
N GLY A 67 6.29 8.32 17.11
CA GLY A 67 5.75 7.14 17.76
C GLY A 67 6.75 6.02 17.93
N SER A 68 6.23 4.83 18.19
CA SER A 68 7.01 3.62 18.39
C SER A 68 6.96 2.76 17.13
N VAL A 69 8.08 2.69 16.43
CA VAL A 69 8.25 1.79 15.28
C VAL A 69 8.27 0.34 15.80
N PRO A 70 7.42 -0.55 15.28
CA PRO A 70 7.41 -1.94 15.71
C PRO A 70 8.71 -2.65 15.29
N LYS A 71 9.14 -3.64 16.08
CA LYS A 71 10.33 -4.46 15.75
C LYS A 71 10.08 -5.45 14.62
N LYS A 72 8.81 -5.83 14.42
CA LYS A 72 8.32 -6.75 13.38
C LYS A 72 6.92 -6.31 12.99
N ILE A 73 6.55 -6.52 11.73
CA ILE A 73 5.19 -6.34 11.24
C ILE A 73 4.68 -7.72 10.83
N ASP A 74 3.64 -8.20 11.50
CA ASP A 74 2.93 -9.42 11.10
C ASP A 74 1.92 -9.04 10.02
N ASN A 75 2.37 -9.08 8.76
CA ASN A 75 1.59 -8.77 7.58
C ASN A 75 1.01 -10.02 6.91
N LEU A 76 0.26 -9.81 5.83
CA LEU A 76 -0.36 -10.88 5.04
C LEU A 76 0.64 -11.96 4.58
N TRP A 77 1.81 -11.58 4.07
CA TRP A 77 2.85 -12.54 3.68
C TRP A 77 3.25 -13.44 4.85
N SER A 78 3.58 -12.86 6.00
CA SER A 78 3.97 -13.64 7.18
C SER A 78 2.85 -14.54 7.69
N ALA A 79 1.60 -14.07 7.66
CA ALA A 79 0.45 -14.85 8.08
C ALA A 79 0.19 -16.06 7.17
N LEU A 80 0.29 -15.89 5.84
CA LEU A 80 0.14 -17.00 4.90
C LEU A 80 1.33 -17.98 4.98
N ARG A 81 2.55 -17.46 5.17
CA ARG A 81 3.74 -18.29 5.39
C ARG A 81 3.58 -19.17 6.63
N ASP A 82 3.16 -18.57 7.73
CA ASP A 82 2.97 -19.28 9.01
C ASP A 82 1.79 -20.27 8.95
N LYS A 83 0.93 -20.17 7.91
CA LYS A 83 -0.15 -21.10 7.57
C LYS A 83 0.22 -22.13 6.50
N GLY A 84 1.48 -22.18 6.07
CA GLY A 84 1.97 -23.20 5.15
C GLY A 84 1.60 -22.99 3.68
N PHE A 85 1.20 -21.78 3.27
CA PHE A 85 0.93 -21.51 1.85
C PHE A 85 2.21 -21.44 1.02
N ASN A 86 2.14 -21.81 -0.25
CA ASN A 86 3.22 -21.55 -1.21
C ASN A 86 3.18 -20.08 -1.61
N LEU A 87 4.29 -19.34 -1.49
CA LEU A 87 4.31 -17.90 -1.73
C LEU A 87 5.40 -17.52 -2.72
N LEU A 88 5.09 -16.55 -3.57
CA LEU A 88 6.03 -15.96 -4.51
C LEU A 88 5.79 -14.46 -4.63
N CYS A 89 6.87 -13.68 -4.63
CA CYS A 89 6.81 -12.26 -5.01
C CYS A 89 8.11 -11.84 -5.70
N TRP A 90 8.13 -10.69 -6.35
CA TRP A 90 9.32 -10.17 -7.01
C TRP A 90 9.44 -8.65 -6.86
N SER A 91 10.65 -8.14 -7.06
CA SER A 91 10.90 -6.71 -7.21
C SER A 91 10.80 -6.37 -8.70
N GLN A 92 9.88 -5.48 -9.06
CA GLN A 92 9.72 -5.07 -10.46
C GLN A 92 10.99 -4.39 -10.98
N ARG A 93 11.43 -4.65 -12.23
CA ARG A 93 12.66 -4.05 -12.78
C ARG A 93 12.54 -2.54 -12.93
N ARG A 94 11.31 -2.06 -13.20
CA ARG A 94 10.95 -0.64 -13.25
C ARG A 94 9.87 -0.33 -12.22
N PRO A 95 10.22 -0.14 -10.93
CA PRO A 95 9.24 0.15 -9.88
C PRO A 95 8.41 1.39 -10.13
N VAL A 96 8.92 2.35 -10.92
CA VAL A 96 8.20 3.56 -11.37
C VAL A 96 7.98 3.60 -12.88
N GLY A 97 8.01 2.44 -13.54
CA GLY A 97 7.72 2.29 -14.97
C GLY A 97 6.23 2.08 -15.27
N PRO A 98 5.89 1.96 -16.57
CA PRO A 98 4.53 1.66 -17.03
C PRO A 98 4.00 0.32 -16.50
N VAL A 99 2.68 0.19 -16.35
CA VAL A 99 2.03 -1.05 -15.92
C VAL A 99 2.39 -2.23 -16.82
N ASN A 100 2.41 -2.03 -18.15
CA ASN A 100 2.69 -3.12 -19.11
C ASN A 100 4.05 -3.79 -18.90
N VAL A 101 5.07 -3.05 -18.45
CA VAL A 101 6.38 -3.66 -18.12
C VAL A 101 6.25 -4.64 -16.96
N ALA A 102 5.44 -4.31 -15.95
CA ALA A 102 5.19 -5.21 -14.83
C ALA A 102 4.27 -6.40 -15.21
N VAL A 103 3.46 -6.26 -16.28
CA VAL A 103 2.65 -7.36 -16.84
C VAL A 103 3.54 -8.37 -17.54
N GLU A 104 4.48 -7.92 -18.39
CA GLU A 104 5.50 -8.78 -19.02
C GLU A 104 6.32 -9.54 -17.95
N GLU A 105 6.67 -8.86 -16.85
CA GLU A 105 7.34 -9.53 -15.73
C GLU A 105 6.42 -10.53 -15.01
N LEU A 106 5.12 -10.26 -14.86
CA LEU A 106 4.17 -11.20 -14.28
C LEU A 106 4.02 -12.46 -15.16
N GLU A 107 4.07 -12.34 -16.49
CA GLU A 107 4.12 -13.48 -17.42
C GLU A 107 5.34 -14.37 -17.15
N GLU A 108 6.54 -13.78 -17.03
CA GLU A 108 7.77 -14.51 -16.66
C GLU A 108 7.61 -15.23 -15.30
N ILE A 109 6.97 -14.57 -14.34
CA ILE A 109 6.72 -15.10 -13.00
C ILE A 109 5.75 -16.29 -13.03
N ILE A 110 4.67 -16.20 -13.81
CA ILE A 110 3.67 -17.28 -13.95
C ILE A 110 4.29 -18.51 -14.61
N GLN A 111 5.10 -18.33 -15.67
CA GLN A 111 5.82 -19.43 -16.30
C GLN A 111 6.77 -20.13 -15.33
N LYS A 112 7.51 -19.35 -14.54
CA LYS A 112 8.40 -19.88 -13.51
C LYS A 112 7.62 -20.59 -12.39
N ALA A 113 6.48 -20.03 -11.99
CA ALA A 113 5.59 -20.61 -11.00
C ALA A 113 5.10 -21.99 -11.44
N GLY A 114 4.64 -22.16 -12.68
CA GLY A 114 4.19 -23.45 -13.21
C GLY A 114 5.28 -24.53 -13.19
N SER A 115 6.55 -24.15 -13.33
CA SER A 115 7.68 -25.07 -13.22
C SER A 115 8.03 -25.43 -11.77
N LEU A 116 7.89 -24.46 -10.85
CA LEU A 116 8.27 -24.62 -9.44
C LEU A 116 7.18 -25.29 -8.59
N PHE A 117 5.92 -25.14 -9.00
CA PHE A 117 4.71 -25.52 -8.29
C PHE A 117 3.71 -26.13 -9.28
N PRO A 118 4.04 -27.28 -9.90
CA PRO A 118 3.21 -27.88 -10.93
C PRO A 118 1.83 -28.26 -10.36
N HIS A 119 0.78 -28.02 -11.15
CA HIS A 119 -0.61 -28.35 -10.84
C HIS A 119 -1.24 -27.67 -9.61
N GLN A 120 -0.55 -26.72 -8.97
CA GLN A 120 -1.14 -25.98 -7.85
C GLN A 120 -2.06 -24.85 -8.37
N PRO A 121 -3.25 -24.68 -7.77
CA PRO A 121 -4.08 -23.52 -8.07
C PRO A 121 -3.39 -22.22 -7.64
N LEU A 122 -3.54 -21.18 -8.45
CA LEU A 122 -2.86 -19.89 -8.27
C LEU A 122 -3.82 -18.82 -7.74
N ALA A 123 -3.33 -18.01 -6.81
CA ALA A 123 -3.98 -16.79 -6.38
C ALA A 123 -3.08 -15.57 -6.63
N LEU A 124 -3.64 -14.52 -7.23
CA LEU A 124 -2.96 -13.24 -7.38
C LEU A 124 -3.39 -12.29 -6.26
N ILE A 125 -2.43 -11.70 -5.56
CA ILE A 125 -2.68 -10.66 -4.55
C ILE A 125 -1.96 -9.38 -4.95
N GLY A 126 -2.71 -8.39 -5.41
CA GLY A 126 -2.18 -7.10 -5.84
C GLY A 126 -2.44 -5.99 -4.83
N HIS A 127 -1.41 -5.22 -4.47
CA HIS A 127 -1.57 -3.98 -3.69
C HIS A 127 -1.43 -2.75 -4.58
N SER A 128 -2.29 -1.75 -4.39
CA SER A 128 -2.21 -0.49 -5.12
C SER A 128 -2.16 -0.74 -6.63
N ARG A 129 -1.18 -0.17 -7.34
CA ARG A 129 -0.91 -0.47 -8.76
C ARG A 129 -0.78 -1.97 -9.06
N GLY A 130 -0.28 -2.78 -8.14
CA GLY A 130 -0.13 -4.23 -8.33
C GLY A 130 -1.43 -4.96 -8.67
N GLY A 131 -2.57 -4.49 -8.17
CA GLY A 131 -3.87 -5.05 -8.58
C GLY A 131 -4.28 -4.68 -10.01
N LEU A 132 -3.78 -3.55 -10.54
CA LEU A 132 -3.97 -3.19 -11.96
C LEU A 132 -3.06 -4.00 -12.88
N VAL A 133 -1.83 -4.30 -12.44
CA VAL A 133 -0.94 -5.24 -13.13
C VAL A 133 -1.63 -6.60 -13.25
N ALA A 134 -2.18 -7.10 -12.15
CA ALA A 134 -2.94 -8.35 -12.16
C ALA A 134 -4.13 -8.29 -13.14
N ARG A 135 -4.96 -7.24 -13.06
CA ARG A 135 -6.09 -7.06 -13.97
C ARG A 135 -5.69 -7.02 -15.45
N LYS A 136 -4.61 -6.30 -15.78
CA LYS A 136 -4.13 -6.21 -17.15
C LYS A 136 -3.61 -7.54 -17.67
N PHE A 137 -2.92 -8.31 -16.84
CA PHE A 137 -2.50 -9.67 -17.15
C PHE A 137 -3.71 -10.59 -17.44
N MET A 138 -4.81 -10.40 -16.70
CA MET A 138 -6.04 -11.17 -16.85
C MET A 138 -6.83 -10.90 -18.15
N GLU A 139 -6.38 -9.97 -19.02
CA GLU A 139 -6.95 -9.83 -20.38
C GLU A 139 -6.57 -11.00 -21.31
N THR A 140 -5.60 -11.81 -20.91
CA THR A 140 -5.14 -12.99 -21.66
C THR A 140 -5.79 -14.28 -21.11
N ASP A 141 -5.48 -15.44 -21.68
CA ASP A 141 -5.93 -16.72 -21.13
C ASP A 141 -5.21 -17.03 -19.80
N VAL A 142 -5.99 -17.27 -18.76
CA VAL A 142 -5.57 -17.27 -17.34
C VAL A 142 -5.64 -18.64 -16.70
N THR A 143 -5.11 -19.64 -17.39
CA THR A 143 -5.12 -21.04 -16.93
C THR A 143 -4.47 -21.19 -15.56
N GLY A 144 -5.17 -21.85 -14.64
CA GLY A 144 -4.69 -22.18 -13.29
C GLY A 144 -4.86 -21.09 -12.24
N ILE A 145 -5.33 -19.89 -12.60
CA ILE A 145 -5.68 -18.84 -11.63
C ILE A 145 -7.08 -19.11 -11.09
N SER A 146 -7.22 -19.22 -9.77
CA SER A 146 -8.51 -19.46 -9.09
C SER A 146 -8.94 -18.30 -8.19
N ALA A 147 -8.05 -17.32 -7.94
CA ALA A 147 -8.43 -16.12 -7.18
C ALA A 147 -7.65 -14.87 -7.61
N LEU A 148 -8.36 -13.73 -7.63
CA LEU A 148 -7.78 -12.38 -7.72
C LEU A 148 -8.22 -11.56 -6.52
N ILE A 149 -7.24 -11.12 -5.73
CA ILE A 149 -7.44 -10.34 -4.52
C ILE A 149 -6.73 -9.00 -4.66
N THR A 150 -7.44 -7.89 -4.47
CA THR A 150 -6.85 -6.54 -4.56
C THR A 150 -6.93 -5.77 -3.24
N LEU A 151 -5.83 -5.12 -2.88
CA LEU A 151 -5.68 -4.32 -1.66
C LEU A 151 -5.44 -2.86 -2.04
N SER A 152 -6.40 -1.99 -1.79
CA SER A 152 -6.31 -0.55 -2.10
C SER A 152 -5.91 -0.27 -3.55
N SER A 153 -6.39 -1.07 -4.51
CA SER A 153 -6.05 -0.88 -5.92
C SER A 153 -6.97 0.17 -6.56
N PRO A 154 -6.44 1.19 -7.28
CA PRO A 154 -7.28 2.25 -7.84
C PRO A 154 -7.94 1.78 -9.15
N HIS A 155 -8.99 0.97 -9.05
CA HIS A 155 -9.68 0.37 -10.20
C HIS A 155 -10.31 1.39 -11.16
N LYS A 156 -10.59 2.61 -10.68
CA LYS A 156 -11.09 3.76 -11.46
C LYS A 156 -10.06 4.90 -11.54
N GLY A 157 -8.82 4.64 -11.13
CA GLY A 157 -7.75 5.64 -11.02
C GLY A 157 -7.74 6.40 -9.70
N SER A 158 -6.76 7.28 -9.55
CA SER A 158 -6.54 8.16 -8.40
C SER A 158 -6.25 9.59 -8.86
N SER A 159 -6.94 10.56 -8.25
CA SER A 159 -6.84 11.98 -8.59
C SER A 159 -5.70 12.70 -7.87
N LEU A 160 -4.87 12.01 -7.10
CA LEU A 160 -3.80 12.62 -6.29
C LEU A 160 -2.75 13.41 -7.08
N SER A 161 -2.48 13.05 -8.33
CA SER A 161 -1.57 13.82 -9.18
C SER A 161 -2.05 15.27 -9.38
N LYS A 162 -3.35 15.54 -9.22
CA LYS A 162 -3.94 16.89 -9.25
C LYS A 162 -3.63 17.71 -7.99
N ILE A 163 -3.15 17.08 -6.91
CA ILE A 163 -2.85 17.70 -5.62
C ILE A 163 -1.39 18.14 -5.48
N GLY A 164 -0.43 17.53 -6.19
CA GLY A 164 0.99 17.89 -6.08
C GLY A 164 1.23 19.40 -6.17
N LYS A 165 0.52 20.07 -7.10
CA LYS A 165 0.55 21.53 -7.30
C LYS A 165 -0.09 22.36 -6.16
N ARG A 166 -0.99 21.76 -5.38
CA ARG A 166 -1.78 22.40 -4.31
C ARG A 166 -1.18 22.19 -2.91
N LEU A 167 -0.19 21.31 -2.75
CA LEU A 167 0.53 21.11 -1.49
C LEU A 167 1.70 22.09 -1.29
N SER A 168 2.00 22.96 -2.26
CA SER A 168 3.07 23.95 -2.13
C SER A 168 2.91 24.93 -0.94
N PRO A 169 1.70 25.43 -0.57
CA PRO A 169 1.52 26.32 0.57
C PRO A 169 1.80 25.64 1.92
N LEU A 170 1.80 24.30 1.91
CA LEU A 170 1.94 23.47 3.09
C LEU A 170 3.37 23.45 3.63
N SER A 171 4.35 23.59 2.74
CA SER A 171 5.75 23.73 3.11
C SER A 171 5.99 24.97 3.99
N ALA A 172 5.22 26.05 3.79
CA ALA A 172 5.31 27.28 4.57
C ALA A 172 4.66 27.11 5.96
N PHE A 173 3.48 26.48 6.04
CA PHE A 173 2.83 26.17 7.32
C PHE A 173 3.70 25.27 8.20
N LEU A 174 4.27 24.21 7.63
CA LEU A 174 5.17 23.29 8.33
C LEU A 174 6.40 23.98 8.92
N LYS A 175 6.97 24.96 8.21
CA LYS A 175 8.10 25.76 8.73
C LYS A 175 7.70 26.63 9.94
N GLY A 176 6.45 27.06 10.03
CA GLY A 176 5.96 27.89 11.13
C GLY A 176 5.60 27.12 12.41
N VAL A 177 5.15 25.87 12.27
CA VAL A 177 4.63 25.06 13.41
C VAL A 177 5.67 24.09 13.97
N LEU A 178 6.63 23.64 13.15
CA LEU A 178 7.62 22.66 13.59
C LEU A 178 8.85 23.32 14.25
N PRO A 179 9.43 22.70 15.29
CA PRO A 179 10.76 23.06 15.77
C PRO A 179 11.83 22.92 14.69
N LYS A 180 12.79 23.86 14.62
CA LYS A 180 13.83 23.93 13.57
C LYS A 180 14.62 22.62 13.38
N ASP A 181 14.82 21.86 14.45
CA ASP A 181 15.49 20.56 14.48
C ASP A 181 14.69 19.41 13.83
N THR A 182 13.39 19.61 13.58
CA THR A 182 12.51 18.63 12.91
C THR A 182 12.15 18.97 11.47
N HIS A 183 12.54 20.16 10.99
CA HIS A 183 12.25 20.63 9.63
C HIS A 183 12.84 19.70 8.57
N GLY A 184 14.06 19.17 8.77
CA GLY A 184 14.74 18.32 7.80
C GLY A 184 14.01 17.01 7.51
N THR A 185 13.52 16.32 8.54
CA THR A 185 12.80 15.05 8.39
C THR A 185 11.44 15.25 7.73
N VAL A 186 10.65 16.22 8.19
CA VAL A 186 9.30 16.46 7.64
C VAL A 186 9.37 17.04 6.22
N SER A 187 10.30 17.96 5.95
CA SER A 187 10.52 18.49 4.60
C SER A 187 10.97 17.40 3.62
N GLY A 188 11.79 16.44 4.07
CA GLY A 188 12.19 15.30 3.26
C GLY A 188 11.00 14.40 2.90
N VAL A 189 10.15 14.08 3.89
CA VAL A 189 8.91 13.31 3.66
C VAL A 189 7.98 14.04 2.69
N LEU A 190 7.75 15.34 2.89
CA LEU A 190 6.86 16.11 2.03
C LEU A 190 7.38 16.21 0.59
N LYS A 191 8.68 16.51 0.42
CA LYS A 191 9.30 16.57 -0.91
C LYS A 191 9.16 15.24 -1.63
N ASN A 192 9.42 14.12 -0.96
CA ASN A 192 9.30 12.79 -1.56
C ASN A 192 7.86 12.43 -1.94
N VAL A 193 6.87 12.87 -1.15
CA VAL A 193 5.44 12.74 -1.50
C VAL A 193 5.15 13.58 -2.74
N THR A 194 5.58 14.85 -2.79
CA THR A 194 5.39 15.71 -3.97
C THR A 194 6.07 15.15 -5.22
N ASP A 195 7.33 14.71 -5.13
CA ASP A 195 8.09 14.13 -6.24
C ASP A 195 7.41 12.86 -6.77
N LEU A 196 6.81 12.04 -5.89
CA LEU A 196 5.96 10.93 -6.31
C LEU A 196 4.73 11.44 -7.07
N LEU A 197 4.00 12.40 -6.48
CA LEU A 197 2.77 12.99 -7.02
C LEU A 197 2.96 13.61 -8.41
N GLU A 198 4.17 14.09 -8.71
CA GLU A 198 4.54 14.72 -9.98
C GLU A 198 5.11 13.73 -11.02
N GLY A 199 5.36 12.47 -10.65
CA GLY A 199 5.94 11.45 -11.51
C GLY A 199 5.04 11.00 -12.68
N SER A 200 5.66 10.65 -13.81
CA SER A 200 4.96 10.17 -15.02
C SER A 200 4.16 8.88 -14.79
N ALA A 201 4.62 8.01 -13.90
CA ALA A 201 3.94 6.76 -13.56
C ALA A 201 2.59 6.96 -12.86
N LEU A 202 2.37 8.09 -12.16
CA LEU A 202 1.06 8.41 -11.61
C LEU A 202 0.08 8.93 -12.66
N LYS A 203 0.57 9.41 -13.82
CA LYS A 203 -0.33 9.83 -14.91
C LYS A 203 -1.10 8.64 -15.48
N GLU A 204 -0.46 7.48 -15.57
CA GLU A 204 -1.11 6.22 -15.97
C GLU A 204 -2.20 5.81 -14.97
N LEU A 205 -2.06 6.18 -13.70
CA LEU A 205 -3.04 5.89 -12.64
C LEU A 205 -4.14 6.95 -12.54
N MET A 206 -4.16 7.98 -13.38
CA MET A 206 -5.22 9.00 -13.34
C MET A 206 -6.55 8.43 -13.85
N PRO A 207 -7.69 8.88 -13.30
CA PRO A 207 -8.99 8.56 -13.87
C PRO A 207 -9.06 8.95 -15.35
N GLY A 208 -9.50 8.02 -16.19
CA GLY A 208 -9.61 8.22 -17.64
C GLY A 208 -8.29 8.26 -18.41
N SER A 209 -7.17 7.84 -17.79
CA SER A 209 -5.90 7.64 -18.48
C SER A 209 -6.04 6.62 -19.61
N ASP A 210 -5.08 6.63 -20.54
CA ASP A 210 -4.99 5.67 -21.64
C ASP A 210 -5.08 4.22 -21.12
N PHE A 211 -4.39 3.92 -20.01
CA PHE A 211 -4.47 2.61 -19.36
C PHE A 211 -5.91 2.18 -19.06
N PHE A 212 -6.72 3.03 -18.43
CA PHE A 212 -8.11 2.65 -18.10
C PHE A 212 -9.02 2.62 -19.31
N ARG A 213 -8.75 3.40 -20.36
CA ARG A 213 -9.52 3.36 -21.61
C ARG A 213 -9.21 2.08 -22.41
N ASP A 214 -7.98 1.58 -22.30
CA ASP A 214 -7.49 0.42 -23.03
C ASP A 214 -7.60 -0.88 -22.21
N LEU A 215 -8.00 -0.79 -20.94
CA LEU A 215 -8.22 -1.94 -20.06
C LEU A 215 -9.51 -2.66 -20.46
N ARG A 216 -9.37 -3.89 -20.93
CA ARG A 216 -10.43 -4.75 -21.49
C ARG A 216 -10.56 -6.03 -20.68
N ASP A 217 -10.72 -5.88 -19.37
CA ASP A 217 -10.89 -6.99 -18.45
C ASP A 217 -12.37 -7.26 -18.11
N ALA A 218 -12.66 -8.50 -17.74
CA ALA A 218 -13.98 -9.00 -17.40
C ALA A 218 -13.84 -10.09 -16.32
N PRO A 219 -14.91 -10.41 -15.56
CA PRO A 219 -14.88 -11.60 -14.72
C PRO A 219 -14.72 -12.85 -15.57
N VAL A 220 -13.91 -13.79 -15.08
CA VAL A 220 -13.67 -15.10 -15.64
C VAL A 220 -14.36 -16.13 -14.76
N GLU A 221 -15.11 -17.02 -15.37
CA GLU A 221 -15.84 -18.08 -14.66
C GLU A 221 -14.87 -18.97 -13.87
N GLY A 222 -15.27 -19.34 -12.64
CA GLY A 222 -14.46 -20.16 -11.74
C GLY A 222 -13.39 -19.41 -10.93
N ILE A 223 -13.18 -18.11 -11.19
CA ILE A 223 -12.24 -17.29 -10.42
C ILE A 223 -12.97 -16.55 -9.30
N LYS A 224 -12.42 -16.62 -8.08
CA LYS A 224 -12.90 -15.86 -6.92
C LYS A 224 -12.34 -14.44 -6.93
N TYR A 225 -13.19 -13.44 -6.73
CA TYR A 225 -12.79 -12.04 -6.72
C TYR A 225 -13.07 -11.39 -5.37
N LEU A 226 -12.03 -10.79 -4.78
CA LEU A 226 -12.11 -10.11 -3.49
C LEU A 226 -11.34 -8.79 -3.54
N SER A 227 -11.93 -7.71 -3.05
CA SER A 227 -11.25 -6.41 -2.98
C SER A 227 -11.39 -5.75 -1.61
N PHE A 228 -10.43 -4.88 -1.31
CA PHE A 228 -10.39 -4.12 -0.05
C PHE A 228 -10.04 -2.66 -0.32
N GLY A 229 -10.76 -1.76 0.34
CA GLY A 229 -10.52 -0.33 0.38
C GLY A 229 -10.12 0.15 1.77
N GLY A 230 -9.37 1.25 1.81
CA GLY A 230 -9.09 1.97 3.05
C GLY A 230 -9.91 3.26 3.12
N THR A 231 -10.20 3.68 4.35
CA THR A 231 -10.97 4.91 4.65
C THR A 231 -10.25 5.83 5.62
N LYS A 232 -8.99 5.51 5.97
CA LYS A 232 -8.16 6.32 6.86
C LYS A 232 -7.06 7.02 6.06
N THR A 233 -6.96 8.33 6.19
CA THR A 233 -5.99 9.14 5.45
C THR A 233 -4.69 9.37 6.22
N GLU A 234 -4.73 9.28 7.56
CA GLU A 234 -3.55 9.43 8.42
C GLU A 234 -2.44 8.44 8.04
N LEU A 235 -1.31 8.97 7.60
CA LEU A 235 -0.08 8.24 7.32
C LEU A 235 0.91 8.26 8.50
N LEU A 236 1.02 9.40 9.16
CA LEU A 236 2.04 9.65 10.17
C LEU A 236 1.53 10.65 11.19
N THR A 237 1.78 10.39 12.48
CA THR A 237 1.51 11.36 13.53
C THR A 237 2.80 11.74 14.26
N LEU A 238 3.06 13.03 14.33
CA LEU A 238 4.10 13.62 15.17
C LEU A 238 3.50 13.95 16.53
N TYR A 239 4.10 13.40 17.57
CA TYR A 239 3.70 13.60 18.96
C TYR A 239 4.70 14.50 19.68
N LYS A 240 4.17 15.32 20.59
CA LYS A 240 4.93 16.03 21.61
C LYS A 240 4.76 15.33 22.95
N TRP A 241 5.87 15.15 23.65
CA TRP A 241 5.83 14.65 25.03
C TRP A 241 5.45 15.78 25.98
N LYS A 242 4.35 15.61 26.70
CA LYS A 242 3.86 16.54 27.72
C LYS A 242 4.04 15.91 29.09
N ARG A 243 4.70 16.62 29.99
CA ARG A 243 4.85 16.20 31.38
C ARG A 243 3.52 16.33 32.11
N GLN A 244 3.09 15.27 32.78
CA GLN A 244 1.99 15.25 33.73
C GLN A 244 2.46 14.45 34.95
N GLY A 245 2.75 15.15 36.06
CA GLY A 245 3.42 14.56 37.22
C GLY A 245 4.82 14.01 36.86
N ASP A 246 5.03 12.73 37.17
CA ASP A 246 6.28 12.00 36.94
C ASP A 246 6.32 11.22 35.62
N ALA A 247 5.28 11.38 34.79
CA ALA A 247 5.16 10.73 33.49
C ALA A 247 5.13 11.73 32.33
N LEU A 248 5.56 11.26 31.17
CA LEU A 248 5.46 11.91 29.88
C LEU A 248 4.35 11.24 29.07
N TYR A 249 3.37 12.02 28.64
CA TYR A 249 2.27 11.57 27.80
C TYR A 249 2.45 12.10 26.38
N PRO A 250 2.19 11.27 25.35
CA PRO A 250 2.27 11.72 23.97
C PRO A 250 0.96 12.39 23.55
N GLU A 251 1.08 13.66 23.18
CA GLU A 251 0.01 14.50 22.64
C GLU A 251 0.24 14.68 21.13
N PRO A 252 -0.73 14.34 20.26
CA PRO A 252 -0.57 14.53 18.82
C PRO A 252 -0.42 16.02 18.51
N MET A 253 0.66 16.38 17.84
CA MET A 253 0.97 17.76 17.43
C MET A 253 0.67 17.99 15.94
N LEU A 254 0.92 16.98 15.10
CA LEU A 254 0.66 17.04 13.67
C LEU A 254 0.29 15.65 13.16
N VAL A 255 -0.86 15.53 12.51
CA VAL A 255 -1.36 14.31 11.85
C VAL A 255 -1.24 14.53 10.34
N ILE A 256 -0.43 13.76 9.64
CA ILE A 256 -0.17 13.93 8.21
C ILE A 256 -1.02 12.92 7.42
N PRO A 257 -1.77 13.36 6.39
CA PRO A 257 -1.92 14.75 5.92
C PRO A 257 -3.09 15.50 6.59
N ASP A 258 -3.84 14.90 7.51
CA ASP A 258 -5.12 15.44 8.00
C ASP A 258 -5.02 16.87 8.57
N SER A 259 -4.02 17.14 9.41
CA SER A 259 -3.72 18.49 9.93
C SER A 259 -3.23 19.45 8.85
N LEU A 260 -2.71 18.93 7.75
CA LEU A 260 -2.18 19.69 6.63
C LEU A 260 -3.29 20.12 5.68
N ILE A 261 -4.28 19.27 5.44
CA ILE A 261 -5.41 19.59 4.57
C ILE A 261 -6.50 20.37 5.31
N SER A 262 -6.54 20.36 6.65
CA SER A 262 -7.55 21.08 7.42
C SER A 262 -7.52 22.61 7.24
N VAL A 263 -6.44 23.15 6.67
CA VAL A 263 -6.32 24.58 6.33
C VAL A 263 -6.83 24.90 4.92
N LEU A 264 -7.14 23.88 4.11
CA LEU A 264 -7.65 24.02 2.76
C LEU A 264 -9.19 23.98 2.76
N PRO A 265 -9.86 24.71 1.86
CA PRO A 265 -11.31 24.58 1.67
C PRO A 265 -11.71 23.15 1.30
N ALA A 266 -12.78 22.62 1.89
CA ALA A 266 -13.25 21.26 1.61
C ALA A 266 -13.50 20.98 0.12
N SER A 267 -13.90 22.01 -0.65
CA SER A 267 -14.16 21.90 -2.10
C SER A 267 -12.92 21.61 -2.94
N VAL A 268 -11.70 21.78 -2.40
CA VAL A 268 -10.45 21.54 -3.14
C VAL A 268 -9.71 20.29 -2.70
N ILE A 269 -10.15 19.65 -1.61
CA ILE A 269 -9.61 18.41 -1.08
C ILE A 269 -10.30 17.27 -1.81
N PRO A 270 -9.57 16.43 -2.57
CA PRO A 270 -10.19 15.30 -3.23
C PRO A 270 -10.41 14.16 -2.24
N ASP A 271 -11.32 13.27 -2.62
CA ASP A 271 -11.84 12.26 -1.73
C ASP A 271 -10.79 11.25 -1.24
N GLU A 272 -9.66 11.08 -1.93
CA GLU A 272 -8.52 10.26 -1.46
C GLU A 272 -7.94 10.77 -0.13
N LEU A 273 -8.04 12.08 0.11
CA LEU A 273 -7.55 12.74 1.32
C LEU A 273 -8.68 13.05 2.32
N CYS A 274 -9.91 12.61 2.06
CA CYS A 274 -11.02 12.80 2.99
C CYS A 274 -11.19 11.55 3.87
N PRO A 275 -11.04 11.66 5.21
CA PRO A 275 -11.34 10.56 6.12
C PRO A 275 -12.76 10.01 5.88
N GLY A 276 -12.90 8.69 5.86
CA GLY A 276 -14.14 8.01 5.53
C GLY A 276 -14.37 7.78 4.02
N LYS A 277 -13.64 8.49 3.15
CA LYS A 277 -13.79 8.38 1.69
C LYS A 277 -12.58 7.82 0.96
N GLY A 278 -11.40 7.83 1.57
CA GLY A 278 -10.18 7.33 0.96
C GLY A 278 -9.08 7.00 1.96
N ASP A 279 -8.01 6.43 1.44
CA ASP A 279 -6.95 5.83 2.23
C ASP A 279 -5.62 6.59 2.21
N PHE A 280 -5.65 7.87 1.80
CA PHE A 280 -4.56 8.72 1.34
C PHE A 280 -4.22 8.61 -0.15
N MET A 281 -4.26 7.41 -0.74
CA MET A 281 -3.82 7.18 -2.12
C MET A 281 -4.98 6.91 -3.09
N VAL A 282 -6.05 6.31 -2.60
CA VAL A 282 -7.15 5.76 -3.39
C VAL A 282 -8.46 6.03 -2.65
N THR A 283 -9.51 6.38 -3.38
CA THR A 283 -10.85 6.49 -2.80
C THR A 283 -11.39 5.09 -2.52
N ALA A 284 -12.21 4.95 -1.46
CA ALA A 284 -12.94 3.72 -1.17
C ALA A 284 -13.71 3.23 -2.42
N GLU A 285 -14.37 4.16 -3.12
CA GLU A 285 -15.11 3.85 -4.36
C GLU A 285 -14.21 3.32 -5.49
N SER A 286 -13.00 3.86 -5.64
CA SER A 286 -12.04 3.39 -6.65
C SER A 286 -11.37 2.07 -6.24
N ALA A 287 -11.34 1.74 -4.94
CA ALA A 287 -10.82 0.48 -4.44
C ALA A 287 -11.74 -0.73 -4.71
N VAL A 288 -12.98 -0.50 -5.15
CA VAL A 288 -13.92 -1.57 -5.53
C VAL A 288 -13.51 -2.17 -6.86
N LEU A 289 -13.12 -3.46 -6.86
CA LEU A 289 -12.95 -4.23 -8.08
C LEU A 289 -14.34 -4.45 -8.72
N PRO A 290 -14.59 -4.08 -9.99
CA PRO A 290 -15.95 -3.97 -10.52
C PRO A 290 -16.79 -5.25 -10.50
N TRP A 291 -16.17 -6.43 -10.57
CA TRP A 291 -16.82 -7.75 -10.53
C TRP A 291 -16.46 -8.56 -9.29
N ALA A 292 -15.94 -7.91 -8.23
CA ALA A 292 -15.75 -8.64 -6.97
C ALA A 292 -17.09 -8.97 -6.32
N ASP A 293 -17.28 -10.26 -6.00
CA ASP A 293 -18.44 -10.71 -5.22
C ASP A 293 -18.46 -10.06 -3.83
N ARG A 294 -17.27 -9.75 -3.31
CA ARG A 294 -17.07 -9.16 -1.98
C ARG A 294 -16.08 -8.01 -2.03
N HIS A 295 -16.47 -6.91 -1.39
CA HIS A 295 -15.63 -5.76 -1.12
C HIS A 295 -15.68 -5.40 0.37
N TYR A 296 -14.56 -4.91 0.91
CA TYR A 296 -14.49 -4.43 2.29
C TYR A 296 -13.79 -3.08 2.37
N ASP A 297 -14.53 -2.07 2.79
CA ASP A 297 -13.95 -0.81 3.27
C ASP A 297 -13.55 -0.94 4.73
N LEU A 298 -12.29 -0.63 5.01
CA LEU A 298 -11.69 -0.77 6.32
C LEU A 298 -11.15 0.57 6.82
N ASN A 299 -11.21 0.80 8.13
CA ASN A 299 -10.61 1.98 8.77
C ASN A 299 -9.08 1.83 8.88
N VAL A 300 -8.41 1.79 7.73
CA VAL A 300 -6.96 1.68 7.55
C VAL A 300 -6.52 2.60 6.42
N ASN A 301 -5.26 2.99 6.45
CA ASN A 301 -4.63 3.75 5.36
C ASN A 301 -4.04 2.80 4.30
N HIS A 302 -3.60 3.40 3.20
CA HIS A 302 -3.09 2.70 2.03
C HIS A 302 -1.96 1.70 2.32
N ILE A 303 -1.16 1.95 3.37
CA ILE A 303 -0.03 1.10 3.74
C ILE A 303 -0.49 0.06 4.77
N SER A 304 -1.18 0.48 5.83
CA SER A 304 -1.58 -0.38 6.95
C SER A 304 -2.59 -1.47 6.61
N ILE A 305 -3.23 -1.40 5.44
CA ILE A 305 -4.12 -2.44 4.93
C ILE A 305 -3.46 -3.82 4.87
N MET A 306 -2.15 -3.91 4.61
CA MET A 306 -1.46 -5.20 4.48
C MET A 306 -1.26 -5.99 5.78
N TRP A 307 -1.38 -5.33 6.94
CA TRP A 307 -1.28 -5.97 8.26
C TRP A 307 -2.59 -5.81 9.05
N ASN A 308 -3.68 -5.53 8.34
CA ASN A 308 -5.00 -5.53 8.92
C ASN A 308 -5.51 -6.97 9.12
N LYS A 309 -5.98 -7.27 10.34
CA LYS A 309 -6.46 -8.62 10.69
C LYS A 309 -7.65 -9.08 9.86
N THR A 310 -8.57 -8.18 9.51
CA THR A 310 -9.73 -8.51 8.66
C THR A 310 -9.27 -8.90 7.27
N VAL A 311 -8.34 -8.15 6.67
CA VAL A 311 -7.73 -8.52 5.38
C VAL A 311 -7.13 -9.91 5.47
N ILE A 312 -6.24 -10.14 6.44
CA ILE A 312 -5.57 -11.43 6.63
C ILE A 312 -6.57 -12.59 6.73
N ASN A 313 -7.56 -12.46 7.60
CA ASN A 313 -8.53 -13.53 7.83
C ASN A 313 -9.39 -13.81 6.59
N ARG A 314 -9.85 -12.77 5.88
CA ARG A 314 -10.68 -12.93 4.68
C ARG A 314 -9.89 -13.47 3.49
N VAL A 315 -8.62 -13.11 3.37
CA VAL A 315 -7.75 -13.71 2.35
C VAL A 315 -7.54 -15.18 2.64
N ILE A 316 -7.20 -15.56 3.87
CA ILE A 316 -7.05 -16.97 4.26
C ILE A 316 -8.33 -17.76 3.98
N GLU A 317 -9.51 -17.22 4.32
CA GLU A 317 -10.81 -17.84 4.02
C GLU A 317 -11.01 -18.14 2.53
N VAL A 318 -10.64 -17.22 1.64
CA VAL A 318 -10.73 -17.43 0.19
C VAL A 318 -9.75 -18.50 -0.27
N LEU A 319 -8.50 -18.44 0.21
CA LEU A 319 -7.43 -19.33 -0.19
C LEU A 319 -7.61 -20.77 0.33
N ASP A 320 -8.15 -20.95 1.54
CA ASP A 320 -8.45 -22.28 2.10
C ASP A 320 -9.65 -22.95 1.41
N GLY A 321 -10.47 -22.18 0.69
CA GLY A 321 -11.58 -22.71 -0.11
C GLY A 321 -11.24 -22.91 -1.59
N MET A 322 -10.00 -22.71 -2.01
CA MET A 322 -9.49 -23.07 -3.34
C MET A 322 -9.13 -24.55 -3.36
#